data_AF-A0A528ALB1-F1
#
_entry.id   AF-A0A528ALB1-F1
#
_cell.length_a   1.000
_cell.length_b   1.000
_cell.length_c   1.000
_cell.angle_alpha   90.00
_cell.angle_beta   90.00
_cell.angle_gamma   90.00
#
_symmetry.space_group_name_H-M   'P 1'
#
loop_
_entity.id
_entity.type
_entity.pdbx_description
1 polymer ?
#
loop_
_entity_poly.entity_id
_entity_poly.type
_entity_poly.pdbx_seq_one_letter_code
_entity_poly.pdbx_strand_id
1 'polypeptide(L)'
;MKSSLAKTFQDIADEENSGDRIFKDRINKRVVTDEKGTALPPESVMVVLPYEEAFGHSEKTSTLLVNSKLREEYEKLNLGFEDARQRLLAALKHHTGSKKDLGREISSTFTQGEDQFYKALLRVQDELLKQKTAPLTTVRYDVIFDDNVLALLDNADFKASIENYIKQYNQLIGKSTYFRKGRFTYYNASEIAKNLADNGFFKAKHSINLNSGAKLEITTEKQLKELVEKEKEAISNDPDLRKKFAAVEKLITKNVNVRQFETYLTDNEDLLPHLANMPAFKEEVWKSYLFAFLDLYKDVIERYQAAEKRRGEIEQRLQKNGRSGRT
;
A
#
# COMPACT_ATOMS: atom_id res chain seq x y z
N MET A 1 -26.33 -4.82 28.77
CA MET A 1 -25.79 -4.16 27.56
C MET A 1 -24.40 -4.70 27.31
N LYS A 2 -24.17 -5.45 26.23
CA LYS A 2 -22.84 -5.82 25.76
C LYS A 2 -22.24 -4.69 24.93
N SER A 3 -21.93 -3.59 25.61
CA SER A 3 -21.21 -2.43 25.07
C SER A 3 -20.05 -2.10 26.02
N SER A 4 -18.97 -1.50 25.52
CA SER A 4 -17.87 -1.07 26.37
C SER A 4 -18.22 0.23 27.07
N LEU A 5 -17.55 0.51 28.20
CA LEU A 5 -17.69 1.79 28.90
C LEU A 5 -17.33 2.95 27.96
N ALA A 6 -16.24 2.83 27.22
CA ALA A 6 -15.81 3.81 26.23
C ALA A 6 -16.89 4.06 25.17
N LYS A 7 -17.51 3.02 24.59
CA LYS A 7 -18.57 3.21 23.60
C LYS A 7 -19.83 3.83 24.22
N THR A 8 -20.18 3.47 25.45
CA THR A 8 -21.32 4.05 26.18
C THR A 8 -21.14 5.55 26.42
N PHE A 9 -19.93 5.99 26.75
CA PHE A 9 -19.60 7.41 26.91
C PHE A 9 -19.46 8.13 25.55
N GLN A 10 -18.98 7.45 24.52
CA GLN A 10 -18.94 7.99 23.15
C GLN A 10 -20.37 8.28 22.66
N ASP A 11 -21.30 7.35 22.89
CA ASP A 11 -22.72 7.57 22.57
C ASP A 11 -23.33 8.75 23.37
N ILE A 12 -22.79 9.12 24.54
CA ILE A 12 -23.24 10.32 25.26
C ILE A 12 -22.70 11.58 24.58
N ALA A 13 -21.43 11.58 24.18
CA ALA A 13 -20.80 12.69 23.48
C ALA A 13 -21.43 12.94 22.10
N ASP A 14 -21.84 11.88 21.41
CA ASP A 14 -22.47 11.93 20.08
C ASP A 14 -24.00 12.16 20.14
N GLU A 15 -24.56 12.33 21.35
CA GLU A 15 -26.02 12.41 21.60
C GLU A 15 -26.82 11.18 21.10
N GLU A 16 -26.18 10.03 20.95
CA GLU A 16 -26.80 8.79 20.51
C GLU A 16 -27.37 7.98 21.70
N ASN A 17 -28.38 7.15 21.42
CA ASN A 17 -28.81 6.14 22.38
C ASN A 17 -27.82 4.97 22.36
N SER A 18 -27.27 4.62 23.53
CA SER A 18 -26.49 3.39 23.64
C SER A 18 -27.34 2.17 23.31
N GLY A 19 -26.71 1.07 22.89
CA GLY A 19 -27.37 -0.16 22.46
C GLY A 19 -26.56 -1.41 22.78
N ASP A 20 -27.24 -2.57 22.91
CA ASP A 20 -26.54 -3.85 22.96
C ASP A 20 -26.04 -4.22 21.57
N ARG A 21 -24.74 -4.50 21.43
CA ARG A 21 -24.12 -4.78 20.13
C ARG A 21 -24.50 -6.13 19.55
N ILE A 22 -24.91 -7.08 20.41
CA ILE A 22 -25.19 -8.47 20.00
C ILE A 22 -26.70 -8.72 19.94
N PHE A 23 -27.48 -8.15 20.87
CA PHE A 23 -28.92 -8.34 20.93
C PHE A 23 -29.66 -7.01 20.84
N LYS A 24 -29.81 -6.51 19.61
CA LYS A 24 -30.34 -5.16 19.31
C LYS A 24 -31.78 -4.93 19.80
N ASP A 25 -32.58 -5.99 19.91
CA ASP A 25 -34.00 -5.90 20.27
C ASP A 25 -34.23 -5.82 21.80
N ARG A 26 -33.17 -5.90 22.61
CA ARG A 26 -33.31 -5.83 24.08
C ARG A 26 -33.47 -4.37 24.52
N ILE A 27 -34.53 -4.11 25.28
CA ILE A 27 -34.70 -2.83 25.98
C ILE A 27 -33.52 -2.62 26.91
N ASN A 28 -32.83 -1.51 26.71
CA ASN A 28 -31.63 -1.15 27.45
C ASN A 28 -31.81 0.22 28.11
N LYS A 29 -31.15 0.40 29.25
CA LYS A 29 -31.20 1.64 30.02
C LYS A 29 -29.77 2.14 30.24
N ARG A 30 -29.49 3.36 29.81
CA ARG A 30 -28.26 4.11 30.13
C ARG A 30 -28.59 5.14 31.20
N VAL A 31 -27.93 5.06 32.35
CA VAL A 31 -28.01 6.08 33.41
C VAL A 31 -26.60 6.45 33.80
N VAL A 32 -26.21 7.68 33.50
CA VAL A 32 -24.91 8.25 33.87
C VAL A 32 -25.19 9.65 34.39
N THR A 33 -24.86 9.89 35.66
CA THR A 33 -25.13 11.13 36.37
C THR A 33 -23.92 11.59 37.16
N ASP A 34 -23.86 12.90 37.42
CA ASP A 34 -22.89 13.48 38.36
C ASP A 34 -23.26 13.21 39.83
N GLU A 35 -22.45 13.74 40.75
CA GLU A 35 -22.64 13.68 42.21
C GLU A 35 -23.93 14.37 42.71
N LYS A 36 -24.59 15.18 41.87
CA LYS A 36 -25.87 15.84 42.16
C LYS A 36 -27.07 15.12 41.53
N GLY A 37 -26.83 14.01 40.83
CA GLY A 37 -27.86 13.25 40.12
C GLY A 37 -28.25 13.86 38.76
N THR A 38 -27.48 14.83 38.26
CA THR A 38 -27.72 15.47 36.96
C THR A 38 -27.13 14.62 35.84
N ALA A 39 -27.83 14.48 34.71
CA ALA A 39 -27.29 13.81 33.54
C ALA A 39 -26.05 14.54 33.02
N LEU A 40 -25.03 13.78 32.61
CA LEU A 40 -23.82 14.39 32.04
C LEU A 40 -24.15 15.04 30.69
N PRO A 41 -23.84 16.34 30.50
CA PRO A 41 -24.01 16.97 29.20
C PRO A 41 -23.04 16.39 28.16
N PRO A 42 -23.44 16.24 26.89
CA PRO A 42 -22.58 15.70 25.82
C PRO A 42 -21.22 16.38 25.74
N GLU A 43 -21.21 17.71 25.86
CA GLU A 43 -20.01 18.54 25.85
C GLU A 43 -19.09 18.32 27.05
N SER A 44 -19.50 17.60 28.10
CA SER A 44 -18.64 17.21 29.23
C SER A 44 -17.95 15.86 29.04
N VAL A 45 -18.29 15.13 27.97
CA VAL A 45 -17.78 13.79 27.69
C VAL A 45 -16.85 13.82 26.47
N MET A 46 -15.66 13.22 26.61
CA MET A 46 -14.73 12.99 25.52
C MET A 46 -14.09 11.63 25.73
N VAL A 47 -14.15 10.78 24.72
CA VAL A 47 -13.58 9.42 24.76
C VAL A 47 -12.30 9.41 23.94
N VAL A 48 -11.17 9.23 24.61
CA VAL A 48 -9.87 9.08 23.96
C VAL A 48 -9.69 7.61 23.56
N LEU A 49 -9.50 7.37 22.27
CA LEU A 49 -9.31 6.01 21.74
C LEU A 49 -7.83 5.60 21.83
N PRO A 50 -7.54 4.31 22.11
CA PRO A 50 -6.18 3.83 22.38
C PRO A 50 -5.19 3.93 21.20
N TYR A 51 -5.66 4.30 20.01
CA TYR A 51 -4.83 4.40 18.79
C TYR A 51 -4.11 5.74 18.65
N GLU A 52 -4.35 6.70 19.54
CA GLU A 52 -3.57 7.91 19.59
C GLU A 52 -2.36 7.67 20.53
N GLU A 53 -1.23 7.18 20.00
CA GLU A 53 0.03 6.97 20.76
C GLU A 53 0.47 8.23 21.55
N ALA A 54 0.00 9.41 21.15
CA ALA A 54 0.22 10.67 21.84
C ALA A 54 -0.58 10.84 23.15
N PHE A 55 -1.44 9.89 23.51
CA PHE A 55 -2.35 9.98 24.65
C PHE A 55 -2.14 8.82 25.62
N GLY A 56 -0.97 8.76 26.24
CA GLY A 56 -0.79 7.93 27.42
C GLY A 56 -1.84 8.30 28.47
N HIS A 57 -2.62 7.32 28.94
CA HIS A 57 -3.62 7.49 29.99
C HIS A 57 -2.96 8.10 31.24
N SER A 58 -3.13 9.41 31.43
CA SER A 58 -2.61 10.11 32.61
C SER A 58 -3.69 10.99 33.20
N GLU A 59 -3.62 11.18 34.52
CA GLU A 59 -4.44 12.12 35.31
C GLU A 59 -4.46 13.56 34.72
N LYS A 60 -3.47 13.86 33.86
CA LYS A 60 -3.23 15.13 33.21
C LYS A 60 -4.13 15.34 31.98
N THR A 61 -4.44 14.27 31.23
CA THR A 61 -5.43 14.29 30.15
C THR A 61 -6.82 14.61 30.70
N SER A 62 -7.15 14.11 31.90
CA SER A 62 -8.39 14.42 32.62
C SER A 62 -8.52 15.89 33.05
N THR A 63 -7.40 16.61 33.21
CA THR A 63 -7.41 18.04 33.60
C THR A 63 -7.54 18.97 32.39
N LEU A 64 -6.98 18.57 31.24
CA LEU A 64 -7.19 19.19 29.92
C LEU A 64 -8.67 19.28 29.57
N LEU A 65 -9.44 18.26 29.96
CA LEU A 65 -10.87 18.08 29.64
C LEU A 65 -11.82 18.99 30.45
N VAL A 66 -11.39 19.56 31.58
CA VAL A 66 -12.24 20.39 32.45
C VAL A 66 -12.23 21.88 32.04
N ASN A 67 -11.25 22.30 31.23
CA ASN A 67 -11.12 23.69 30.77
C ASN A 67 -11.54 23.83 29.31
N SER A 68 -12.74 24.39 29.07
CA SER A 68 -13.34 24.54 27.74
C SER A 68 -12.43 25.25 26.72
N LYS A 69 -11.69 26.28 27.13
CA LYS A 69 -10.75 26.99 26.24
C LYS A 69 -9.55 26.12 25.84
N LEU A 70 -9.00 25.36 26.78
CA LEU A 70 -7.90 24.44 26.48
C LEU A 70 -8.37 23.28 25.61
N ARG A 71 -9.61 22.81 25.81
CA ARG A 71 -10.24 21.79 24.97
C ARG A 71 -10.47 22.29 23.53
N GLU A 72 -11.06 23.47 23.35
CA GLU A 72 -11.26 24.04 22.00
C GLU A 72 -9.93 24.28 21.28
N GLU A 73 -8.92 24.76 21.99
CA GLU A 73 -7.57 24.93 21.43
C GLU A 73 -6.97 23.57 21.03
N TYR A 74 -7.17 22.54 21.86
CA TYR A 74 -6.72 21.18 21.61
C TYR A 74 -7.39 20.53 20.39
N GLU A 75 -8.71 20.63 20.29
CA GLU A 75 -9.49 20.12 19.16
C GLU A 75 -9.06 20.80 17.85
N LYS A 76 -8.85 22.13 17.87
CA LYS A 76 -8.35 22.88 16.70
C LYS A 76 -6.95 22.44 16.27
N LEU A 77 -6.05 22.16 17.21
CA LEU A 77 -4.71 21.64 16.89
C LEU A 77 -4.79 20.28 16.20
N ASN A 78 -5.65 19.38 16.69
CA ASN A 78 -5.83 18.04 16.11
C ASN A 78 -6.44 18.09 14.72
N LEU A 79 -7.48 18.91 14.52
CA LEU A 79 -8.08 19.11 13.20
C LEU A 79 -7.07 19.64 12.18
N GLY A 80 -6.16 20.52 12.61
CA GLY A 80 -5.18 21.15 11.73
C GLY A 80 -4.20 20.18 11.07
N PHE A 81 -3.62 19.26 11.84
CA PHE A 81 -2.64 18.31 11.29
C PHE A 81 -3.31 17.08 10.63
N GLU A 82 -4.49 16.66 11.10
CA GLU A 82 -5.26 15.59 10.44
C GLU A 82 -5.77 16.02 9.06
N ASP A 83 -6.21 17.27 8.90
CA ASP A 83 -6.58 17.81 7.58
C ASP A 83 -5.38 17.81 6.61
N ALA A 84 -4.20 18.26 7.08
CA ALA A 84 -2.99 18.20 6.28
C ALA A 84 -2.61 16.76 5.89
N ARG A 85 -2.75 15.82 6.82
CA ARG A 85 -2.53 14.38 6.55
C ARG A 85 -3.50 13.89 5.47
N GLN A 86 -4.78 14.21 5.56
CA GLN A 86 -5.77 13.80 4.57
C GLN A 86 -5.45 14.38 3.18
N ARG A 87 -5.03 15.64 3.10
CA ARG A 87 -4.59 16.28 1.84
C ARG A 87 -3.40 15.57 1.22
N LEU A 88 -2.36 15.25 2.01
CA LEU A 88 -1.20 14.49 1.54
C LEU A 88 -1.60 13.08 1.04
N LEU A 89 -2.38 12.34 1.84
CA LEU A 89 -2.81 10.99 1.47
C LEU A 89 -3.71 10.99 0.23
N ALA A 90 -4.56 12.00 0.05
CA ALA A 90 -5.38 12.15 -1.15
C ALA A 90 -4.52 12.39 -2.39
N ALA A 91 -3.50 13.25 -2.30
CA ALA A 91 -2.57 13.48 -3.40
C ALA A 91 -1.78 12.21 -3.77
N LEU A 92 -1.29 11.48 -2.77
CA LEU A 92 -0.59 10.21 -2.98
C LEU A 92 -1.50 9.13 -3.59
N LYS A 93 -2.76 9.03 -3.14
CA LYS A 93 -3.75 8.11 -3.74
C LYS A 93 -4.05 8.46 -5.19
N HIS A 94 -4.21 9.75 -5.50
CA HIS A 94 -4.43 10.20 -6.86
C HIS A 94 -3.23 9.87 -7.77
N HIS A 95 -2.01 10.10 -7.28
CA HIS A 95 -0.77 9.84 -8.02
C HIS A 95 -0.54 8.35 -8.28
N THR A 96 -0.68 7.53 -7.24
CA THR A 96 -0.39 6.08 -7.32
C THR A 96 -1.54 5.29 -7.96
N GLY A 97 -2.77 5.81 -7.92
CA GLY A 97 -3.98 5.07 -8.26
C GLY A 97 -4.30 3.93 -7.29
N SER A 98 -3.57 3.84 -6.16
CA SER A 98 -3.67 2.71 -5.25
C SER A 98 -4.95 2.76 -4.41
N LYS A 99 -5.55 1.59 -4.23
CA LYS A 99 -6.72 1.40 -3.35
C LYS A 99 -6.33 0.99 -1.93
N LYS A 100 -5.04 0.75 -1.67
CA LYS A 100 -4.53 0.36 -0.35
C LYS A 100 -4.66 1.52 0.64
N ASP A 101 -4.59 1.18 1.93
CA ASP A 101 -4.46 2.18 2.98
C ASP A 101 -3.02 2.71 2.99
N LEU A 102 -2.79 3.82 2.27
CA LEU A 102 -1.45 4.40 2.17
C LEU A 102 -0.91 4.91 3.51
N GLY A 103 -1.77 5.23 4.47
CA GLY A 103 -1.33 5.57 5.82
C GLY A 103 -0.65 4.39 6.51
N ARG A 104 -1.24 3.20 6.38
CA ARG A 104 -0.66 1.95 6.89
C ARG A 104 0.56 1.49 6.10
N GLU A 105 0.54 1.63 4.78
CA GLU A 105 1.69 1.30 3.94
C GLU A 105 2.91 2.17 4.28
N ILE A 106 2.73 3.48 4.46
CA ILE A 106 3.82 4.39 4.87
C ILE A 106 4.31 4.05 6.28
N SER A 107 3.39 3.77 7.20
CA SER A 107 3.73 3.42 8.58
C SER A 107 4.59 2.15 8.66
N SER A 108 4.13 1.06 8.01
CA SER A 108 4.83 -0.22 8.00
C SER A 108 6.12 -0.22 7.18
N THR A 109 6.24 0.71 6.23
CA THR A 109 7.47 0.85 5.44
C THR A 109 8.61 1.43 6.29
N PHE A 110 8.34 2.48 7.07
CA PHE A 110 9.39 3.21 7.79
C PHE A 110 9.47 2.86 9.29
N THR A 111 8.53 2.08 9.81
CA THR A 111 8.48 1.70 11.23
C THR A 111 8.11 0.23 11.39
N GLN A 112 8.11 -0.25 12.64
CA GLN A 112 7.69 -1.62 12.96
C GLN A 112 6.16 -1.76 13.13
N GLY A 113 5.41 -0.65 13.10
CA GLY A 113 3.96 -0.63 13.33
C GLY A 113 3.18 -0.14 12.12
N GLU A 114 1.95 -0.62 11.97
CA GLU A 114 1.06 -0.21 10.86
C GLU A 114 0.29 1.08 11.13
N ASP A 115 0.23 1.53 12.39
CA ASP A 115 -0.51 2.74 12.80
C ASP A 115 0.42 3.85 13.34
N GLN A 116 1.62 3.99 12.76
CA GLN A 116 2.67 4.93 13.20
C GLN A 116 2.97 6.03 12.17
N PHE A 117 1.95 6.57 11.50
CA PHE A 117 2.10 7.45 10.34
C PHE A 117 2.99 8.68 10.59
N TYR A 118 2.73 9.45 11.66
CA TYR A 118 3.52 10.66 11.94
C TYR A 118 4.97 10.34 12.31
N LYS A 119 5.19 9.27 13.09
CA LYS A 119 6.51 8.77 13.43
C LYS A 119 7.28 8.30 12.20
N ALA A 120 6.59 7.65 11.26
CA ALA A 120 7.13 7.25 9.96
C ALA A 120 7.60 8.46 9.15
N LEU A 121 6.76 9.50 9.04
CA LEU A 121 7.14 10.72 8.33
C LEU A 121 8.32 11.44 8.99
N LEU A 122 8.35 11.54 10.32
CA LEU A 122 9.45 12.16 11.05
C LEU A 122 10.78 11.42 10.88
N ARG A 123 10.75 10.07 10.85
CA ARG A 123 11.96 9.26 10.67
C ARG A 123 12.71 9.60 9.39
N VAL A 124 11.98 9.80 8.29
CA VAL A 124 12.56 10.02 6.96
C VAL A 124 12.77 11.50 6.64
N GLN A 125 12.48 12.41 7.57
CA GLN A 125 12.48 13.85 7.31
C GLN A 125 13.84 14.36 6.80
N ASP A 126 14.93 14.03 7.49
CA ASP A 126 16.27 14.50 7.12
C ASP A 126 16.68 13.97 5.72
N GLU A 127 16.38 12.71 5.44
CA GLU A 127 16.65 12.08 4.14
C GLU A 127 15.84 12.75 3.03
N LEU A 128 14.54 12.97 3.23
CA LEU A 128 13.66 13.63 2.26
C LEU A 128 14.06 15.09 1.99
N LEU A 129 14.46 15.84 3.02
CA LEU A 129 14.88 17.24 2.86
C LEU A 129 16.24 17.37 2.15
N LYS A 130 17.10 16.35 2.24
CA LYS A 130 18.40 16.30 1.53
C LYS A 130 18.30 15.72 0.12
N GLN A 131 17.20 15.04 -0.18
CA GLN A 131 16.95 14.45 -1.49
C GLN A 131 16.88 15.55 -2.57
N LYS A 132 17.42 15.25 -3.76
CA LYS A 132 17.48 16.20 -4.89
C LYS A 132 16.60 15.79 -6.06
N THR A 133 16.34 14.50 -6.20
CA THR A 133 15.62 13.90 -7.32
C THR A 133 14.68 12.82 -6.79
N ALA A 134 13.66 12.47 -7.57
CA ALA A 134 12.73 11.40 -7.22
C ALA A 134 12.56 10.42 -8.40
N PRO A 135 13.58 9.57 -8.64
CA PRO A 135 13.66 8.74 -9.84
C PRO A 135 12.55 7.68 -9.91
N LEU A 136 12.00 7.27 -8.75
CA LEU A 136 11.01 6.19 -8.67
C LEU A 136 9.55 6.69 -8.60
N THR A 137 9.31 7.95 -8.94
CA THR A 137 7.95 8.55 -8.92
C THR A 137 6.99 7.93 -9.92
N THR A 138 7.50 7.32 -10.98
CA THR A 138 6.71 6.67 -12.04
C THR A 138 6.48 5.18 -11.78
N VAL A 139 7.06 4.62 -10.71
CA VAL A 139 6.89 3.21 -10.36
C VAL A 139 5.40 2.92 -10.13
N ARG A 140 4.90 1.79 -10.64
CA ARG A 140 3.53 1.35 -10.37
C ARG A 140 3.48 0.56 -9.07
N TYR A 141 3.16 1.25 -7.97
CA TYR A 141 3.21 0.69 -6.62
C TYR A 141 2.46 -0.64 -6.49
N ASP A 142 1.17 -0.67 -6.87
CA ASP A 142 0.32 -1.86 -6.72
C ASP A 142 0.72 -3.01 -7.65
N VAL A 143 1.56 -2.78 -8.66
CA VAL A 143 2.08 -3.85 -9.54
C VAL A 143 3.32 -4.50 -8.93
N ILE A 144 4.24 -3.68 -8.38
CA ILE A 144 5.48 -4.16 -7.77
C ILE A 144 5.25 -4.78 -6.38
N PHE A 145 4.40 -4.14 -5.57
CA PHE A 145 4.14 -4.53 -4.18
C PHE A 145 2.76 -5.20 -4.02
N ASP A 146 2.32 -5.96 -5.04
CA ASP A 146 1.17 -6.86 -4.93
C ASP A 146 1.52 -8.04 -4.01
N ASP A 147 0.56 -8.48 -3.20
CA ASP A 147 0.82 -9.53 -2.19
C ASP A 147 1.18 -10.88 -2.83
N ASN A 148 0.66 -11.21 -4.02
CA ASN A 148 1.05 -12.42 -4.75
C ASN A 148 2.46 -12.31 -5.34
N VAL A 149 2.87 -11.10 -5.73
CA VAL A 149 4.22 -10.83 -6.23
C VAL A 149 5.22 -10.92 -5.08
N LEU A 150 4.92 -10.30 -3.94
CA LEU A 150 5.77 -10.37 -2.74
C LEU A 150 5.92 -11.82 -2.25
N ALA A 151 4.82 -12.56 -2.15
CA ALA A 151 4.86 -13.98 -1.76
C ALA A 151 5.68 -14.83 -2.75
N LEU A 152 5.69 -14.48 -4.04
CA LEU A 152 6.51 -15.17 -5.02
C LEU A 152 7.99 -14.79 -4.93
N LEU A 153 8.30 -13.53 -4.63
CA LEU A 153 9.66 -13.04 -4.43
C LEU A 153 10.30 -13.54 -3.12
N ASP A 154 9.50 -14.00 -2.16
CA ASP A 154 9.99 -14.72 -0.98
C ASP A 154 10.56 -16.11 -1.34
N ASN A 155 10.25 -16.65 -2.52
CA ASN A 155 10.89 -17.85 -3.03
C ASN A 155 12.31 -17.51 -3.54
N ALA A 156 13.33 -18.02 -2.84
CA ALA A 156 14.73 -17.76 -3.14
C ALA A 156 15.14 -18.15 -4.58
N ASP A 157 14.66 -19.28 -5.10
CA ASP A 157 14.99 -19.74 -6.45
C ASP A 157 14.37 -18.82 -7.51
N PHE A 158 13.12 -18.40 -7.30
CA PHE A 158 12.45 -17.44 -8.18
C PHE A 158 13.19 -16.09 -8.17
N LYS A 159 13.45 -15.55 -6.97
CA LYS A 159 14.15 -14.28 -6.79
C LYS A 159 15.55 -14.27 -7.40
N ALA A 160 16.29 -15.38 -7.28
CA ALA A 160 17.61 -15.52 -7.88
C ALA A 160 17.57 -15.64 -9.41
N SER A 161 16.45 -16.08 -9.98
CA SER A 161 16.34 -16.38 -11.42
C SER A 161 15.64 -15.28 -12.22
N ILE A 162 14.73 -14.51 -11.61
CA ILE A 162 13.83 -13.58 -12.31
C ILE A 162 14.58 -12.49 -13.08
N GLU A 163 15.62 -11.89 -12.51
CA GLU A 163 16.40 -10.85 -13.18
C GLU A 163 17.04 -11.37 -14.47
N ASN A 164 17.73 -12.51 -14.39
CA ASN A 164 18.36 -13.11 -15.57
C ASN A 164 17.30 -13.57 -16.57
N TYR A 165 16.18 -14.13 -16.10
CA TYR A 165 15.06 -14.51 -16.95
C TYR A 165 14.55 -13.33 -17.79
N ILE A 166 14.24 -12.19 -17.15
CA ILE A 166 13.71 -11.00 -17.86
C ILE A 166 14.74 -10.49 -18.88
N LYS A 167 16.02 -10.41 -18.52
CA LYS A 167 17.09 -9.97 -19.43
C LYS A 167 17.21 -10.87 -20.66
N GLN A 168 17.26 -12.18 -20.47
CA GLN A 168 17.35 -13.14 -21.59
C GLN A 168 16.06 -13.15 -22.42
N TYR A 169 14.91 -13.07 -21.77
CA TYR A 169 13.61 -12.96 -22.43
C TYR A 169 13.55 -11.72 -23.33
N ASN A 170 13.96 -10.55 -22.83
CA ASN A 170 13.97 -9.30 -23.60
C ASN A 170 14.91 -9.34 -24.80
N GLN A 171 16.09 -9.94 -24.64
CA GLN A 171 17.01 -10.16 -25.76
C GLN A 171 16.41 -11.08 -26.83
N LEU A 172 15.76 -12.16 -26.41
CA LEU A 172 15.18 -13.14 -27.32
C LEU A 172 13.98 -12.55 -28.06
N ILE A 173 13.00 -12.00 -27.35
CA ILE A 173 11.78 -11.45 -27.95
C ILE A 173 12.08 -10.21 -28.82
N GLY A 174 13.14 -9.46 -28.51
CA GLY A 174 13.61 -8.35 -29.33
C GLY A 174 14.17 -8.78 -30.70
N LYS A 175 14.69 -10.01 -30.79
CA LYS A 175 15.21 -10.63 -32.03
C LYS A 175 14.21 -11.54 -32.72
N SER A 176 13.06 -11.79 -32.10
CA SER A 176 12.03 -12.67 -32.63
C SER A 176 11.58 -12.22 -34.02
N THR A 177 11.17 -13.15 -34.88
CA THR A 177 10.62 -12.81 -36.20
C THR A 177 9.13 -12.45 -36.10
N TYR A 178 8.37 -13.21 -35.29
CA TYR A 178 6.91 -13.13 -35.22
C TYR A 178 6.38 -12.53 -33.91
N PHE A 179 7.17 -12.59 -32.84
CA PHE A 179 6.74 -12.14 -31.51
C PHE A 179 7.34 -10.78 -31.17
N ARG A 180 6.60 -10.01 -30.38
CA ARG A 180 6.96 -8.64 -30.00
C ARG A 180 6.51 -8.39 -28.57
N LYS A 181 7.44 -7.87 -27.76
CA LYS A 181 7.19 -7.33 -26.43
C LYS A 181 6.06 -6.29 -26.45
N GLY A 182 5.21 -6.31 -25.43
CA GLY A 182 4.06 -5.41 -25.28
C GLY A 182 2.94 -5.58 -26.33
N ARG A 183 3.04 -6.55 -27.26
CA ARG A 183 2.03 -6.79 -28.30
C ARG A 183 1.65 -8.27 -28.37
N PHE A 184 2.44 -9.07 -29.09
CA PHE A 184 2.17 -10.47 -29.32
C PHE A 184 3.36 -11.30 -28.84
N THR A 185 3.29 -11.74 -27.59
CA THR A 185 4.38 -12.45 -26.89
C THR A 185 4.23 -13.97 -27.02
N TYR A 186 5.23 -14.71 -26.51
CA TYR A 186 5.17 -16.17 -26.40
C TYR A 186 3.98 -16.69 -25.60
N TYR A 187 3.63 -15.99 -24.51
CA TYR A 187 2.46 -16.29 -23.70
C TYR A 187 1.17 -16.11 -24.51
N ASN A 188 1.01 -14.95 -25.16
CA ASN A 188 -0.18 -14.64 -25.97
C ASN A 188 -0.36 -15.66 -27.10
N ALA A 189 0.73 -16.08 -27.75
CA ALA A 189 0.69 -17.08 -28.81
C ALA A 189 0.23 -18.45 -28.29
N SER A 190 0.72 -18.86 -27.12
CA SER A 190 0.32 -20.10 -26.46
C SER A 190 -1.16 -20.08 -26.06
N GLU A 191 -1.64 -18.96 -25.52
CA GLU A 191 -3.05 -18.77 -25.16
C GLU A 191 -3.97 -18.75 -26.39
N ILE A 192 -3.58 -18.07 -27.48
CA ILE A 192 -4.35 -18.10 -28.74
C ILE A 192 -4.39 -19.51 -29.32
N ALA A 193 -3.26 -20.22 -29.36
CA ALA A 193 -3.18 -21.59 -29.87
C ALA A 193 -4.19 -22.49 -29.14
N LYS A 194 -4.17 -22.43 -27.80
CA LYS A 194 -5.06 -23.18 -26.93
C LYS A 194 -6.52 -22.81 -27.16
N ASN A 195 -6.86 -21.51 -27.08
CA ASN A 195 -8.24 -21.05 -27.24
C ASN A 195 -8.83 -21.42 -28.61
N LEU A 196 -8.06 -21.31 -29.70
CA LEU A 196 -8.52 -21.71 -31.03
C LEU A 196 -8.73 -23.22 -31.13
N ALA A 197 -7.84 -24.02 -30.53
CA ALA A 197 -7.96 -25.47 -30.49
C ALA A 197 -9.20 -25.93 -29.70
N ASP A 198 -9.40 -25.37 -28.50
CA ASP A 198 -10.51 -25.69 -27.60
C ASP A 198 -11.86 -25.35 -28.24
N ASN A 199 -11.91 -24.31 -29.08
CA ASN A 199 -13.11 -23.90 -29.83
C ASN A 199 -13.23 -24.56 -31.22
N GLY A 200 -12.39 -25.56 -31.53
CA GLY A 200 -12.51 -26.34 -32.76
C GLY A 200 -12.09 -25.64 -34.05
N PHE A 201 -11.41 -24.48 -33.98
CA PHE A 201 -10.97 -23.70 -35.15
C PHE A 201 -10.15 -24.53 -36.15
N PHE A 202 -9.15 -25.27 -35.65
CA PHE A 202 -8.33 -26.15 -36.48
C PHE A 202 -9.08 -27.41 -36.94
N LYS A 203 -10.05 -27.91 -36.13
CA LYS A 203 -10.91 -29.05 -36.51
C LYS A 203 -11.81 -28.69 -37.69
N ALA A 204 -12.22 -27.42 -37.79
CA ALA A 204 -12.95 -26.85 -38.92
C ALA A 204 -12.06 -26.53 -40.15
N LYS A 205 -10.76 -26.88 -40.10
CA LYS A 205 -9.77 -26.66 -41.17
C LYS A 205 -9.47 -25.19 -41.47
N HIS A 206 -9.67 -24.30 -40.49
CA HIS A 206 -9.16 -22.93 -40.59
C HIS A 206 -7.65 -22.87 -40.26
N SER A 207 -6.97 -21.86 -40.79
CA SER A 207 -5.55 -21.59 -40.57
C SER A 207 -5.29 -20.17 -40.10
N ILE A 208 -4.15 -19.97 -39.44
CA ILE A 208 -3.64 -18.66 -39.01
C ILE A 208 -2.44 -18.33 -39.89
N ASN A 209 -2.34 -17.07 -40.33
CA ASN A 209 -1.15 -16.59 -41.05
C ASN A 209 -0.35 -15.64 -40.15
N LEU A 210 0.91 -16.00 -39.87
CA LEU A 210 1.88 -15.12 -39.22
C LEU A 210 2.65 -14.33 -40.30
N ASN A 211 2.70 -13.01 -40.14
CA ASN A 211 3.26 -12.10 -41.14
C ASN A 211 4.61 -11.55 -40.67
N SER A 212 5.68 -11.83 -41.43
CA SER A 212 7.02 -11.29 -41.17
C SER A 212 7.80 -11.03 -42.47
N GLY A 213 7.11 -10.52 -43.48
CA GLY A 213 7.62 -10.39 -44.85
C GLY A 213 7.21 -11.57 -45.74
N ALA A 214 7.47 -12.80 -45.29
CA ALA A 214 6.85 -14.01 -45.83
C ALA A 214 5.67 -14.43 -44.94
N LYS A 215 4.62 -15.03 -45.53
CA LYS A 215 3.51 -15.59 -44.78
C LYS A 215 3.88 -16.98 -44.28
N LEU A 216 3.81 -17.19 -42.98
CA LEU A 216 3.89 -18.52 -42.38
C LEU A 216 2.48 -18.97 -42.02
N GLU A 217 2.01 -20.02 -42.69
CA GLU A 217 0.70 -20.62 -42.42
C GLU A 217 0.79 -21.65 -41.28
N ILE A 218 -0.13 -21.54 -40.34
CA ILE A 218 -0.29 -22.42 -39.19
C ILE A 218 -1.67 -23.07 -39.28
N THR A 219 -1.67 -24.40 -39.42
CA THR A 219 -2.88 -25.22 -39.63
C THR A 219 -3.28 -26.02 -38.39
N THR A 220 -2.41 -26.07 -37.37
CA THR A 220 -2.66 -26.85 -36.15
C THR A 220 -2.16 -26.11 -34.92
N GLU A 221 -2.76 -26.43 -33.77
CA GLU A 221 -2.28 -26.00 -32.45
C GLU A 221 -0.82 -26.38 -32.22
N LYS A 222 -0.44 -27.60 -32.62
CA LYS A 222 0.90 -28.15 -32.43
C LYS A 222 1.96 -27.31 -33.15
N GLN A 223 1.69 -26.88 -34.38
CA GLN A 223 2.61 -26.03 -35.16
C GLN A 223 2.90 -24.69 -34.46
N LEU A 224 1.86 -24.04 -33.91
CA LEU A 224 2.07 -22.76 -33.21
C LEU A 224 2.84 -22.96 -31.90
N LYS A 225 2.52 -24.01 -31.14
CA LYS A 225 3.25 -24.35 -29.91
C LYS A 225 4.71 -24.69 -30.20
N GLU A 226 4.99 -25.52 -31.22
CA GLU A 226 6.35 -25.85 -31.63
C GLU A 226 7.14 -24.61 -32.08
N LEU A 227 6.50 -23.63 -32.72
CA LEU A 227 7.13 -22.36 -33.09
C LEU A 227 7.55 -21.56 -31.85
N VAL A 228 6.67 -21.44 -30.86
CA VAL A 228 6.96 -20.75 -29.59
C VAL A 228 8.08 -21.46 -28.83
N GLU A 229 8.00 -22.79 -28.70
CA GLU A 229 9.02 -23.57 -27.97
C GLU A 229 10.39 -23.51 -28.66
N LYS A 230 10.45 -23.55 -30.00
CA LYS A 230 11.72 -23.37 -30.74
C LYS A 230 12.36 -22.01 -30.48
N GLU A 231 11.56 -20.94 -30.40
CA GLU A 231 12.13 -19.63 -30.04
C GLU A 231 12.59 -19.63 -28.58
N LYS A 232 11.82 -20.18 -27.66
CA LYS A 232 12.21 -20.29 -26.24
C LYS A 232 13.46 -21.13 -26.03
N GLU A 233 13.69 -22.18 -26.82
CA GLU A 233 14.93 -22.96 -26.76
C GLU A 233 16.18 -22.12 -27.04
N ALA A 234 16.05 -21.03 -27.81
CA ALA A 234 17.13 -20.09 -28.08
C ALA A 234 17.39 -19.09 -26.93
N ILE A 235 16.59 -19.12 -25.84
CA ILE A 235 16.80 -18.25 -24.67
C ILE A 235 18.14 -18.53 -23.96
N SER A 236 18.63 -19.77 -24.04
CA SER A 236 19.92 -20.17 -23.50
C SER A 236 20.38 -21.49 -24.09
N ASN A 237 21.68 -21.59 -24.40
CA ASN A 237 22.32 -22.84 -24.80
C ASN A 237 22.49 -23.83 -23.62
N ASP A 238 22.35 -23.35 -22.38
CA ASP A 238 22.45 -24.17 -21.15
C ASP A 238 21.11 -24.87 -20.87
N PRO A 239 21.04 -26.23 -20.92
CA PRO A 239 19.82 -26.99 -20.63
C PRO A 239 19.27 -26.78 -19.22
N ASP A 240 20.14 -26.59 -18.22
CA ASP A 240 19.70 -26.41 -16.84
C ASP A 240 19.19 -24.98 -16.61
N LEU A 241 19.78 -23.99 -17.26
CA LEU A 241 19.24 -22.63 -17.26
C LEU A 241 17.87 -22.58 -17.94
N ARG A 242 17.68 -23.31 -19.05
CA ARG A 242 16.36 -23.46 -19.69
C ARG A 242 15.30 -24.05 -18.77
N LYS A 243 15.65 -25.09 -17.99
CA LYS A 243 14.73 -25.65 -16.98
C LYS A 243 14.37 -24.63 -15.90
N LYS A 244 15.34 -23.84 -15.42
CA LYS A 244 15.08 -22.76 -14.44
C LYS A 244 14.12 -21.71 -15.01
N PHE A 245 14.34 -21.27 -16.24
CA PHE A 245 13.45 -20.30 -16.89
C PHE A 245 12.05 -20.86 -17.15
N ALA A 246 11.93 -22.13 -17.55
CA ALA A 246 10.62 -22.77 -17.66
C ALA A 246 9.88 -22.85 -16.31
N ALA A 247 10.61 -23.08 -15.21
CA ALA A 247 10.03 -23.06 -13.87
C ALA A 247 9.56 -21.65 -13.47
N VAL A 248 10.35 -20.61 -13.75
CA VAL A 248 9.99 -19.19 -13.56
C VAL A 248 8.73 -18.85 -14.37
N GLU A 249 8.71 -19.16 -15.67
CA GLU A 249 7.55 -18.90 -16.53
C GLU A 249 6.29 -19.60 -16.03
N LYS A 250 6.41 -20.85 -15.57
CA LYS A 250 5.29 -21.60 -14.99
C LYS A 250 4.75 -20.96 -13.70
N LEU A 251 5.61 -20.31 -12.91
CA LEU A 251 5.16 -19.58 -11.71
C LEU A 251 4.46 -18.28 -12.09
N ILE A 252 5.04 -17.53 -13.04
CA ILE A 252 4.49 -16.27 -13.54
C ILE A 252 3.10 -16.48 -14.15
N THR A 253 2.96 -17.48 -15.01
CA THR A 253 1.74 -17.70 -15.81
C THR A 253 0.54 -18.18 -14.99
N LYS A 254 0.71 -18.60 -13.72
CA LYS A 254 -0.40 -19.06 -12.87
C LYS A 254 -1.30 -17.94 -12.36
N ASN A 255 -0.76 -16.74 -12.14
CA ASN A 255 -1.50 -15.64 -11.52
C ASN A 255 -1.44 -14.39 -12.41
N VAL A 256 -2.59 -13.75 -12.62
CA VAL A 256 -2.69 -12.57 -13.50
C VAL A 256 -1.89 -11.37 -12.99
N ASN A 257 -1.83 -11.14 -11.67
CA ASN A 257 -1.06 -10.04 -11.08
C ASN A 257 0.44 -10.28 -11.26
N VAL A 258 0.89 -11.52 -11.11
CA VAL A 258 2.30 -11.88 -11.36
C VAL A 258 2.65 -11.73 -12.84
N ARG A 259 1.75 -12.08 -13.77
CA ARG A 259 1.95 -11.79 -15.20
C ARG A 259 2.04 -10.29 -15.47
N GLN A 260 1.19 -9.48 -14.84
CA GLN A 260 1.25 -8.03 -14.97
C GLN A 260 2.58 -7.46 -14.43
N PHE A 261 3.08 -8.01 -13.32
CA PHE A 261 4.39 -7.69 -12.78
C PHE A 261 5.54 -8.05 -13.73
N GLU A 262 5.54 -9.26 -14.30
CA GLU A 262 6.51 -9.66 -15.33
C GLU A 262 6.49 -8.71 -16.51
N THR A 263 5.31 -8.41 -17.06
CA THR A 263 5.18 -7.50 -18.19
C THR A 263 5.70 -6.11 -17.84
N TYR A 264 5.41 -5.62 -16.64
CA TYR A 264 5.88 -4.33 -16.15
C TYR A 264 7.42 -4.30 -15.99
N LEU A 265 8.04 -5.33 -15.42
CA LEU A 265 9.50 -5.44 -15.32
C LEU A 265 10.17 -5.59 -16.68
N THR A 266 9.55 -6.34 -17.57
CA THR A 266 9.98 -6.49 -18.95
C THR A 266 10.10 -5.10 -19.56
N ASP A 267 9.11 -4.20 -19.40
CA ASP A 267 9.16 -2.81 -19.88
C ASP A 267 10.08 -1.85 -19.08
N ASN A 268 10.45 -2.19 -17.84
CA ASN A 268 11.23 -1.34 -16.93
C ASN A 268 12.42 -2.12 -16.33
N GLU A 269 13.36 -2.53 -17.19
CA GLU A 269 14.52 -3.36 -16.80
C GLU A 269 15.42 -2.70 -15.74
N ASP A 270 15.40 -1.38 -15.65
CA ASP A 270 16.14 -0.59 -14.66
C ASP A 270 15.70 -0.87 -13.22
N LEU A 271 14.49 -1.42 -13.03
CA LEU A 271 13.98 -1.80 -11.71
C LEU A 271 14.49 -3.17 -11.24
N LEU A 272 15.04 -4.00 -12.14
CA LEU A 272 15.44 -5.37 -11.80
C LEU A 272 16.45 -5.46 -10.64
N PRO A 273 17.50 -4.60 -10.55
CA PRO A 273 18.44 -4.66 -9.44
C PRO A 273 17.81 -4.40 -8.06
N HIS A 274 16.71 -3.64 -8.01
CA HIS A 274 16.03 -3.32 -6.76
C HIS A 274 15.29 -4.53 -6.17
N LEU A 275 14.96 -5.54 -6.98
CA LEU A 275 14.27 -6.76 -6.53
C LEU A 275 15.08 -7.56 -5.52
N ALA A 276 16.41 -7.40 -5.49
CA ALA A 276 17.28 -8.02 -4.51
C ALA A 276 16.91 -7.64 -3.06
N ASN A 277 16.42 -6.41 -2.84
CA ASN A 277 16.02 -5.90 -1.53
C ASN A 277 14.68 -5.17 -1.60
N MET A 278 13.59 -5.94 -1.60
CA MET A 278 12.22 -5.41 -1.64
C MET A 278 11.90 -4.42 -0.50
N PRO A 279 12.34 -4.62 0.76
CA PRO A 279 12.18 -3.62 1.81
C PRO A 279 12.82 -2.27 1.47
N ALA A 280 14.10 -2.26 1.04
CA ALA A 280 14.77 -1.03 0.65
C ALA A 280 14.10 -0.38 -0.57
N PHE A 281 13.71 -1.18 -1.56
CA PHE A 281 12.99 -0.68 -2.73
C PHE A 281 11.66 -0.02 -2.35
N LYS A 282 10.91 -0.62 -1.42
CA LYS A 282 9.66 -0.05 -0.88
C LYS A 282 9.91 1.32 -0.23
N GLU A 283 10.97 1.44 0.58
CA GLU A 283 11.37 2.71 1.17
C GLU A 283 11.71 3.77 0.12
N GLU A 284 12.52 3.44 -0.89
CA GLU A 284 12.97 4.37 -1.93
C GLU A 284 11.80 4.87 -2.80
N VAL A 285 10.84 3.99 -3.10
CA VAL A 285 9.61 4.34 -3.82
C VAL A 285 8.77 5.30 -3.01
N TRP A 286 8.52 5.01 -1.72
CA TRP A 286 7.76 5.91 -0.86
C TRP A 286 8.46 7.25 -0.65
N LYS A 287 9.78 7.27 -0.47
CA LYS A 287 10.55 8.52 -0.41
C LYS A 287 10.40 9.33 -1.70
N SER A 288 10.47 8.68 -2.86
CA SER A 288 10.26 9.33 -4.15
C SER A 288 8.85 9.94 -4.28
N TYR A 289 7.80 9.23 -3.87
CA TYR A 289 6.44 9.79 -3.86
C TYR A 289 6.29 10.95 -2.89
N LEU A 290 6.78 10.82 -1.66
CA LEU A 290 6.72 11.89 -0.66
C LEU A 290 7.49 13.13 -1.12
N PHE A 291 8.64 12.95 -1.77
CA PHE A 291 9.41 14.04 -2.37
C PHE A 291 8.66 14.75 -3.51
N ALA A 292 7.91 14.01 -4.34
CA ALA A 292 7.07 14.62 -5.37
C ALA A 292 5.96 15.53 -4.79
N PHE A 293 5.54 15.26 -3.55
CA PHE A 293 4.57 16.05 -2.80
C PHE A 293 5.20 16.74 -1.59
N LEU A 294 6.45 17.21 -1.73
CA LEU A 294 7.26 17.71 -0.61
C LEU A 294 6.59 18.85 0.17
N ASP A 295 5.87 19.75 -0.50
CA ASP A 295 5.18 20.85 0.18
C ASP A 295 4.01 20.37 1.06
N LEU A 296 3.24 19.38 0.59
CA LEU A 296 2.20 18.74 1.39
C LEU A 296 2.80 17.95 2.55
N TYR A 297 3.92 17.27 2.31
CA TYR A 297 4.67 16.58 3.36
C TYR A 297 5.17 17.55 4.44
N LYS A 298 5.74 18.69 4.04
CA LYS A 298 6.20 19.74 4.97
C LYS A 298 5.05 20.32 5.78
N ASP A 299 3.91 20.62 5.16
CA ASP A 299 2.71 21.12 5.86
C ASP A 299 2.25 20.14 6.96
N VAL A 300 2.28 18.82 6.69
CA VAL A 300 1.97 17.79 7.70
C VAL A 300 2.96 17.84 8.86
N ILE A 301 4.27 17.81 8.56
CA ILE A 301 5.31 17.77 9.61
C ILE A 301 5.30 19.04 10.45
N GLU A 302 5.22 20.22 9.83
CA GLU A 302 5.20 21.50 10.52
C GLU A 302 4.00 21.61 11.48
N ARG A 303 2.80 21.26 11.00
CA ARG A 303 1.59 21.28 11.83
C ARG A 303 1.64 20.26 12.97
N TYR A 304 2.11 19.05 12.68
CA TYR A 304 2.26 18.00 13.69
C TYR A 304 3.26 18.41 14.77
N GLN A 305 4.44 18.91 14.39
CA GLN A 305 5.45 19.37 15.35
C GLN A 305 4.99 20.60 16.15
N ALA A 306 4.27 21.52 15.52
CA ALA A 306 3.67 22.66 16.21
C ALA A 306 2.62 22.22 17.24
N ALA A 307 1.77 21.25 16.88
CA ALA A 307 0.79 20.66 17.79
C ALA A 307 1.47 19.95 18.97
N GLU A 308 2.50 19.13 18.72
CA GLU A 308 3.26 18.44 19.77
C GLU A 308 3.96 19.42 20.71
N LYS A 309 4.60 20.47 20.18
CA LYS A 309 5.21 21.53 21.00
C LYS A 309 4.16 22.21 21.87
N ARG A 310 3.02 22.58 21.29
CA ARG A 310 1.96 23.29 22.00
C ARG A 310 1.33 22.42 23.09
N ARG A 311 1.15 21.12 22.82
CA ARG A 311 0.73 20.13 23.82
C ARG A 311 1.69 20.07 25.00
N GLY A 312 2.99 19.97 24.73
CA GLY A 312 4.02 20.01 25.78
C GLY A 312 3.97 21.29 26.63
N GLU A 313 3.72 22.45 26.02
CA GLU A 313 3.52 23.71 26.76
C GLU A 313 2.28 23.69 27.66
N ILE A 314 1.16 23.16 27.16
CA ILE A 314 -0.09 23.03 27.93
C ILE A 314 0.13 22.09 29.13
N GLU A 315 0.78 20.94 28.91
CA GLU A 315 1.11 19.99 29.96
C GLU A 315 2.01 20.59 31.05
N GLN A 316 3.02 21.39 30.67
CA GLN A 316 3.88 22.09 31.62
C GLN A 316 3.10 23.14 32.44
N ARG A 317 2.18 23.87 31.81
CA ARG A 317 1.32 24.85 32.51
C ARG A 317 0.41 24.17 33.53
N LEU A 318 -0.18 23.03 33.18
CA LEU A 318 -1.03 22.25 34.08
C LEU A 318 -0.24 21.68 35.27
N GLN A 319 1.00 21.21 35.05
CA GLN A 319 1.86 20.74 36.14
C GLN A 319 2.27 21.86 37.12
N LYS A 320 2.50 23.08 36.63
CA LYS A 320 2.81 24.24 37.48
C LYS A 320 1.60 24.67 38.31
N ASN A 321 0.41 24.73 37.71
CA ASN A 321 -0.81 25.15 38.40
C ASN A 321 -1.32 24.10 39.40
N GLY A 322 -1.20 22.80 39.09
CA GLY A 322 -1.57 21.72 40.02
C GLY A 322 -0.67 21.62 41.26
N ARG A 323 0.58 22.10 41.18
CA ARG A 323 1.47 22.23 42.35
C ARG A 323 1.15 23.43 43.23
N SER A 324 0.59 24.49 42.65
CA SER A 324 0.26 25.73 43.38
C SER A 324 -1.07 25.67 44.14
N GLY A 325 -1.95 24.69 43.85
CA GLY A 325 -3.22 24.48 44.54
C GLY A 325 -3.19 23.46 45.69
N ARG A 326 -1.99 22.96 46.06
CA ARG A 326 -1.78 22.03 47.19
C ARG A 326 -1.09 22.67 48.41
N THR A 327 -0.99 24.00 48.43
CA THR A 327 -0.59 24.82 49.59
C THR A 327 -1.80 25.57 50.12
#